data_AF-A0A8E2DG03-F1
#
_entry.id   AF-A0A8E2DG03-F1
#
_cell.length_a   1.000
_cell.length_b   1.000
_cell.length_c   1.000
_cell.angle_alpha   90.00
_cell.angle_beta   90.00
_cell.angle_gamma   90.00
#
_symmetry.space_group_name_H-M   'P 1'
#
loop_
_entity.id
_entity.type
_entity.pdbx_description
1 polymer ?
#
loop_
_entity_poly.entity_id
_entity_poly.type
_entity_poly.pdbx_seq_one_letter_code
_entity_poly.pdbx_strand_id
1 'polypeptide(L)'
;MPGAGALTPENPSPNPWLPILQSTLVHPDDHLCKLQRALVHFASLYGARPAGHFAPFANAAAPLEGAEVLDGSLFIRVAGLTAARVGWMREGQEDMGWDRHGFFF
;
A
#
# COMPACT_ATOMS: atom_id res chain seq x y z
N MET A 1 1.93 -19.72 -0.92
CA MET A 1 1.10 -20.36 -1.97
C MET A 1 -0.23 -19.62 -2.02
N PRO A 2 -0.75 -19.24 -3.19
CA PRO A 2 -2.10 -18.67 -3.29
C PRO A 2 -3.13 -19.67 -2.75
N GLY A 3 -4.17 -19.19 -2.08
CA GLY A 3 -5.28 -20.04 -1.61
C GLY A 3 -6.03 -20.67 -2.79
N ALA A 4 -6.60 -21.86 -2.58
CA ALA A 4 -7.43 -22.50 -3.60
C ALA A 4 -8.59 -21.55 -4.01
N GLY A 5 -8.73 -21.29 -5.32
CA GLY A 5 -9.72 -20.35 -5.86
C GLY A 5 -9.24 -18.91 -6.08
N ALA A 6 -7.98 -18.58 -5.75
CA ALA A 6 -7.44 -17.23 -5.94
C ALA A 6 -7.13 -16.85 -7.41
N LEU A 7 -7.15 -17.83 -8.34
CA LEU A 7 -6.85 -17.61 -9.76
C LEU A 7 -8.15 -17.76 -10.56
N THR A 8 -8.68 -16.67 -11.11
CA THR A 8 -9.75 -16.71 -12.12
C THR A 8 -9.20 -16.31 -13.49
N PRO A 9 -9.69 -16.87 -14.60
CA PRO A 9 -9.26 -16.48 -15.95
C PRO A 9 -9.42 -14.98 -16.25
N GLU A 10 -10.31 -14.34 -15.50
CA GLU A 10 -10.74 -12.95 -15.65
C GLU A 10 -9.82 -11.98 -14.87
N ASN A 11 -8.99 -12.51 -13.96
CA ASN A 11 -8.00 -11.76 -13.21
C ASN A 11 -6.61 -12.42 -13.34
N PRO A 12 -5.91 -12.21 -14.48
CA PRO A 12 -4.65 -12.89 -14.79
C PRO A 12 -3.48 -12.47 -13.89
N SER A 13 -3.65 -11.45 -13.05
CA SER A 13 -2.68 -11.04 -12.03
C SER A 13 -3.18 -11.41 -10.63
N PRO A 14 -2.91 -12.64 -10.14
CA PRO A 14 -3.22 -12.99 -8.76
C PRO A 14 -2.36 -12.24 -7.75
N ASN A 15 -1.30 -11.56 -8.22
CA ASN A 15 -0.46 -10.74 -7.37
C ASN A 15 -0.96 -9.29 -7.40
N PRO A 16 -1.61 -8.80 -6.33
CA PRO A 16 -2.10 -7.42 -6.29
C PRO A 16 -0.97 -6.38 -6.32
N TRP A 17 0.28 -6.78 -6.04
CA TRP A 17 1.44 -5.89 -6.08
C TRP A 17 1.95 -5.62 -7.49
N LEU A 18 1.75 -6.54 -8.44
CA LEU A 18 2.34 -6.45 -9.77
C LEU A 18 1.97 -5.14 -10.51
N PRO A 19 0.69 -4.74 -10.63
CA PRO A 19 0.34 -3.49 -11.33
C PRO A 19 0.92 -2.26 -10.63
N ILE A 20 0.95 -2.24 -9.28
CA ILE A 20 1.51 -1.13 -8.50
C ILE A 20 3.01 -0.99 -8.79
N LEU A 21 3.76 -2.09 -8.74
CA LEU A 21 5.20 -2.08 -8.98
C LEU A 21 5.54 -1.69 -10.41
N GLN A 22 4.77 -2.16 -11.40
CA GLN A 22 4.95 -1.75 -12.79
C GLN A 22 4.73 -0.25 -13.00
N SER A 23 3.68 0.31 -12.40
CA SER A 23 3.41 1.76 -12.48
C SER A 23 4.50 2.57 -11.76
N THR A 24 4.97 2.07 -10.62
CA THR A 24 6.03 2.70 -9.82
C THR A 24 7.37 2.79 -10.56
N LEU A 25 7.72 1.77 -11.36
CA LEU A 25 9.02 1.71 -12.07
C LEU A 25 9.20 2.82 -13.11
N VAL A 26 8.10 3.35 -13.66
CA VAL A 26 8.12 4.39 -14.69
C VAL A 26 7.77 5.78 -14.14
N HIS A 27 7.47 5.88 -12.85
CA HIS A 27 7.13 7.13 -12.19
C HIS A 27 8.40 7.97 -11.97
N PRO A 28 8.41 9.28 -12.30
CA PRO A 28 9.61 10.13 -12.18
C PRO A 28 9.98 10.45 -10.74
N ASP A 29 9.02 10.41 -9.81
CA ASP A 29 9.27 10.62 -8.39
C ASP A 29 9.91 9.40 -7.70
N ASP A 30 11.14 9.58 -7.22
CA ASP A 30 11.91 8.56 -6.52
C ASP A 30 11.40 8.25 -5.09
N HIS A 31 10.55 9.10 -4.50
CA HIS A 31 9.96 8.84 -3.19
C HIS A 31 8.88 7.76 -3.29
N LEU A 32 8.13 7.73 -4.39
CA LEU A 32 7.14 6.68 -4.64
C LEU A 32 7.83 5.30 -4.66
N CYS A 33 8.95 5.15 -5.37
CA CYS A 33 9.64 3.86 -5.45
C CYS A 33 10.20 3.39 -4.10
N LYS A 34 10.70 4.31 -3.27
CA LYS A 34 11.16 4.01 -1.90
C LYS A 34 10.00 3.55 -1.02
N LEU A 35 8.87 4.24 -1.09
CA LEU A 35 7.67 3.89 -0.31
C LEU A 35 7.14 2.51 -0.72
N GLN A 36 6.93 2.27 -2.01
CA GLN A 36 6.37 1.01 -2.50
C GLN A 36 7.28 -0.17 -2.16
N ARG A 37 8.61 0.02 -2.24
CA ARG A 37 9.59 -0.98 -1.77
C ARG A 37 9.45 -1.28 -0.27
N ALA A 38 9.29 -0.25 0.56
CA ALA A 38 9.09 -0.43 2.00
C ALA A 38 7.78 -1.18 2.30
N LEU A 39 6.68 -0.81 1.63
CA LEU A 39 5.38 -1.46 1.81
C LEU A 39 5.40 -2.93 1.39
N VAL A 40 6.03 -3.27 0.26
CA VAL A 40 6.24 -4.68 -0.15
C VAL A 40 7.04 -5.44 0.89
N HIS A 41 8.13 -4.84 1.40
CA HIS A 41 8.96 -5.49 2.41
C HIS A 41 8.15 -5.79 3.68
N PHE A 42 7.42 -4.82 4.21
CA PHE A 42 6.59 -5.06 5.39
C PHE A 42 5.43 -6.02 5.13
N ALA A 43 4.86 -6.04 3.92
CA ALA A 43 3.88 -7.05 3.53
C ALA A 43 4.46 -8.47 3.55
N SER A 44 5.75 -8.65 3.25
CA SER A 44 6.40 -9.97 3.36
C SER A 44 6.52 -10.46 4.80
N LEU A 45 6.62 -9.54 5.76
CA LEU A 45 6.75 -9.84 7.20
C LEU A 45 5.39 -9.94 7.91
N TYR A 46 4.44 -9.10 7.50
CA TYR A 46 3.20 -8.85 8.23
C TYR A 46 1.93 -8.97 7.38
N GLY A 47 2.03 -9.30 6.10
CA GLY A 47 0.90 -9.33 5.16
C GLY A 47 -0.17 -10.39 5.48
N ALA A 48 0.19 -11.42 6.24
CA ALA A 48 -0.73 -12.48 6.67
C ALA A 48 -1.25 -12.29 8.11
N ARG A 49 -0.99 -11.13 8.74
CA ARG A 49 -1.46 -10.90 10.12
C ARG A 49 -2.98 -10.72 10.15
N PRO A 50 -3.68 -11.35 11.10
CA PRO A 50 -5.12 -11.17 11.24
C PRO A 50 -5.45 -9.77 11.79
N ALA A 51 -6.72 -9.40 11.68
CA ALA A 51 -7.24 -8.21 12.35
C ALA A 51 -6.94 -8.25 13.86
N GLY A 52 -6.61 -7.10 14.45
CA GLY A 52 -6.26 -6.98 15.87
C GLY A 52 -4.80 -7.30 16.21
N HIS A 53 -4.00 -7.79 15.26
CA HIS A 53 -2.55 -7.97 15.49
C HIS A 53 -1.85 -6.67 15.92
N PHE A 54 -2.33 -5.53 15.41
CA PHE A 54 -1.79 -4.21 15.67
C PHE A 54 -2.48 -3.46 16.83
N ALA A 55 -3.43 -4.11 17.53
CA ALA A 55 -4.14 -3.52 18.67
C ALA A 55 -3.26 -2.96 19.80
N PRO A 56 -2.04 -3.50 20.08
CA PRO A 56 -1.16 -2.87 21.07
C PRO A 56 -0.81 -1.40 20.78
N PHE A 57 -0.84 -0.99 19.51
CA PHE A 57 -0.59 0.40 19.12
C PHE A 57 -1.76 1.34 19.45
N ALA A 58 -2.98 0.82 19.57
CA ALA A 58 -4.14 1.62 19.97
C ALA A 58 -4.05 2.10 21.43
N ASN A 59 -3.24 1.42 22.26
CA ASN A 59 -3.11 1.69 23.70
C ASN A 59 -1.68 2.14 24.09
N ALA A 60 -0.85 2.51 23.12
CA ALA A 60 0.50 2.99 23.39
C ALA A 60 0.49 4.41 24.01
N ALA A 61 1.62 4.84 24.58
CA ALA A 61 1.78 6.19 25.14
C ALA A 61 1.45 7.31 24.13
N ALA A 62 1.72 7.05 22.84
CA ALA A 62 1.19 7.80 21.71
C ALA A 62 0.26 6.86 20.92
N PRO A 63 -1.05 6.85 21.22
CA PRO A 63 -1.97 5.85 20.67
C PRO A 63 -2.24 6.09 19.19
N LEU A 64 -2.28 5.00 18.42
CA LEU A 64 -2.76 4.98 17.05
C LEU A 64 -4.21 4.46 17.05
N GLU A 65 -5.17 5.38 17.13
CA GLU A 65 -6.60 5.07 17.08
C GLU A 65 -6.94 4.26 15.82
N GLY A 66 -7.76 3.21 15.98
CA GLY A 66 -8.14 2.31 14.89
C GLY A 66 -7.13 1.22 14.56
N ALA A 67 -6.00 1.12 15.27
CA ALA A 67 -5.03 0.05 15.06
C ALA A 67 -5.60 -1.36 15.37
N GLU A 68 -6.64 -1.43 16.21
CA GLU A 68 -7.33 -2.67 16.60
C GLU A 68 -8.11 -3.33 15.45
N VAL A 69 -8.49 -2.58 14.42
CA VAL A 69 -9.18 -3.13 13.23
C VAL A 69 -8.24 -3.44 12.07
N LEU A 70 -6.95 -3.13 12.21
CA LEU A 70 -5.97 -3.34 11.15
C LEU A 70 -5.57 -4.82 11.04
N ASP A 71 -5.41 -5.26 9.79
CA ASP A 71 -4.85 -6.55 9.41
C ASP A 71 -3.65 -6.39 8.47
N GLY A 72 -3.03 -7.50 8.08
CA GLY A 72 -1.88 -7.51 7.18
C GLY A 72 -2.15 -6.96 5.77
N SER A 73 -3.41 -6.82 5.35
CA SER A 73 -3.74 -6.23 4.06
C SER A 73 -3.55 -4.71 4.01
N LEU A 74 -3.30 -4.07 5.16
CA LEU A 74 -2.95 -2.65 5.27
C LEU A 74 -1.90 -2.23 4.23
N PHE A 75 -0.81 -2.99 4.09
CA PHE A 75 0.32 -2.58 3.24
C PHE A 75 -0.05 -2.48 1.76
N ILE A 76 -0.81 -3.45 1.24
CA ILE A 76 -1.24 -3.43 -0.16
C ILE A 76 -2.30 -2.34 -0.40
N ARG A 77 -3.17 -2.09 0.59
CA ARG A 77 -4.17 -1.02 0.52
C ARG A 77 -3.51 0.36 0.50
N VAL A 78 -2.54 0.60 1.38
CA VAL A 78 -1.76 1.85 1.42
C VAL A 78 -0.97 2.02 0.13
N ALA A 79 -0.36 0.96 -0.40
CA ALA A 79 0.35 0.99 -1.68
C ALA A 79 -0.54 1.47 -2.83
N GLY A 80 -1.76 0.94 -2.94
CA GLY A 80 -2.74 1.35 -3.93
C GLY A 80 -3.25 2.78 -3.71
N LEU A 81 -3.50 3.17 -2.46
CA LEU A 81 -3.91 4.55 -2.12
C LEU A 81 -2.84 5.57 -2.48
N THR A 82 -1.56 5.25 -2.25
CA THR A 82 -0.48 6.16 -2.67
C THR A 82 -0.41 6.25 -4.18
N ALA A 83 -0.44 5.13 -4.91
CA ALA A 83 -0.42 5.16 -6.37
C ALA A 83 -1.60 5.98 -6.93
N ALA A 84 -2.79 5.85 -6.34
CA ALA A 84 -3.95 6.68 -6.69
C ALA A 84 -3.77 8.17 -6.34
N ARG A 85 -3.01 8.50 -5.29
CA ARG A 85 -2.77 9.88 -4.88
C ARG A 85 -1.78 10.61 -5.78
N VAL A 86 -0.71 9.93 -6.22
CA VAL A 86 0.38 10.55 -7.00
C VAL A 86 0.23 10.36 -8.50
N GLY A 87 -0.54 9.36 -8.95
CA GLY A 87 -0.85 9.12 -10.35
C GLY A 87 -0.38 7.75 -10.83
N TRP A 88 -1.28 7.03 -11.50
CA TRP A 88 -1.00 5.80 -12.23
C TRP A 88 -0.44 6.13 -13.62
N MET A 89 0.83 6.58 -13.66
CA MET A 89 1.41 7.15 -14.88
C MET A 89 1.57 6.14 -16.01
N ARG A 90 1.87 4.88 -15.72
CA ARG A 90 1.91 3.81 -16.74
C ARG A 90 0.53 3.62 -17.39
N GLU A 91 -0.52 3.83 -16.63
CA GLU A 91 -1.92 3.74 -17.04
C GLU A 91 -2.43 5.05 -17.69
N GLY A 92 -1.56 6.05 -17.89
CA GLY A 92 -1.86 7.28 -18.60
C GLY A 92 -2.34 8.44 -17.73
N GLN A 93 -2.25 8.33 -16.41
CA GLN A 93 -2.53 9.46 -15.51
C GLN A 93 -1.38 10.46 -15.50
N GLU A 94 -1.70 11.72 -15.19
CA GLU A 94 -0.72 12.76 -14.96
C GLU A 94 0.01 12.54 -13.63
N ASP A 95 1.17 13.18 -13.48
CA ASP A 95 1.85 13.31 -12.20
C ASP A 95 1.07 14.31 -11.33
N MET A 96 0.36 13.77 -10.34
CA MET A 96 -0.49 14.55 -9.42
C MET A 96 0.31 15.12 -8.24
N GLY A 97 1.56 14.72 -8.07
CA GLY A 97 2.46 15.15 -7.01
C GLY A 97 1.99 14.84 -5.59
N TRP A 98 2.87 15.15 -4.63
CA TRP A 98 2.55 15.08 -3.20
C TRP A 98 1.88 16.37 -2.71
N ASP A 99 1.08 16.21 -1.66
CA ASP A 99 0.58 17.35 -0.91
C ASP A 99 1.75 18.09 -0.22
N ARG A 100 1.84 19.39 -0.46
CA ARG A 100 2.85 20.28 0.12
C ARG A 100 2.21 21.42 0.91
N HIS A 101 0.91 21.34 1.20
CA HIS A 101 0.23 22.31 2.05
C HIS A 101 0.83 22.19 3.46
N GLY A 102 1.61 23.21 3.86
CA GLY A 102 2.10 23.32 5.23
C GLY A 102 0.93 23.59 6.18
N PHE A 103 1.03 23.05 7.40
CA PHE A 103 0.16 23.46 8.50
C PHE A 103 0.59 24.85 8.97
N PHE A 104 0.10 25.88 8.30
CA PHE A 104 0.22 27.26 8.77
C PHE A 104 -1.06 27.62 9.53
N PHE A 105 -0.90 27.94 10.81
CA PHE A 105 -1.93 28.46 11.72
C PHE A 105 -1.71 29.96 11.94
#